data_AF-A0A450S139-F1
#
_entry.id   AF-A0A450S139-F1
#
_cell.length_a   1.000
_cell.length_b   1.000
_cell.length_c   1.000
_cell.angle_alpha   90.00
_cell.angle_beta   90.00
_cell.angle_gamma   90.00
#
_symmetry.space_group_name_H-M   'P 1'
#
loop_
_entity.id
_entity.type
_entity.pdbx_description
1 polymer ?
#
loop_
_entity_poly.entity_id
_entity_poly.type
_entity_poly.pdbx_seq_one_letter_code
_entity_poly.pdbx_strand_id
1 'polypeptide(L)'
;MTHTASSVQIKLRFLAKLMGALSCVALLFLAPVGGAASEEIVQFSADMIQQIPNQASIPGKLYVSKGKIRMETGAGEQRRITIVNFTDRKNLHLNPSRKEYMEVSWPVQKADAPRSLVSKQPLPGDSDHPCASSQRLQCKVLHSNEKIGDRNTEKWEIVRVMPANNQTSRTMRSVVWVDRELGANVREERFIDGELKGASELRAIKEGTQPESLFQVPAGYQRIQLPLHSSGGAGDSVGGEK
;
A
#
# COMPACT_ATOMS: atom_id res chain seq x y z
N MET A 1 70.68 36.89 71.78
CA MET A 1 70.34 38.33 71.67
C MET A 1 69.39 38.45 70.47
N THR A 2 68.07 38.40 70.67
CA THR A 2 67.17 39.57 70.86
C THR A 2 67.32 40.58 69.70
N HIS A 3 66.33 40.87 68.86
CA HIS A 3 65.00 41.42 69.20
C HIS A 3 63.97 41.20 68.06
N THR A 4 62.69 41.25 68.47
CA THR A 4 61.42 41.11 67.75
C THR A 4 60.89 42.37 67.05
N ALA A 5 59.86 42.14 66.22
CA ALA A 5 58.71 43.00 65.86
C ALA A 5 58.90 43.96 64.66
N SER A 6 57.89 44.30 63.85
CA SER A 6 56.43 44.17 63.96
C SER A 6 55.78 44.28 62.57
N SER A 7 54.55 43.75 62.47
CA SER A 7 53.68 43.71 61.28
C SER A 7 52.99 45.05 60.95
N VAL A 8 52.44 45.13 59.71
CA VAL A 8 51.04 45.51 59.35
C VAL A 8 50.90 46.47 58.14
N GLN A 9 50.48 45.86 57.02
CA GLN A 9 49.37 46.20 56.08
C GLN A 9 49.37 47.42 55.11
N ILE A 10 49.13 47.07 53.82
CA ILE A 10 48.13 47.60 52.84
C ILE A 10 48.36 48.94 52.09
N LYS A 11 48.62 48.83 50.76
CA LYS A 11 47.88 49.38 49.58
C LYS A 11 48.80 49.30 48.33
N LEU A 12 48.53 48.43 47.35
CA LEU A 12 47.70 48.60 46.13
C LEU A 12 48.28 49.54 45.05
N ARG A 13 48.20 49.07 43.79
CA ARG A 13 48.36 49.71 42.45
C ARG A 13 49.63 49.30 41.69
N PHE A 14 49.66 48.99 40.38
CA PHE A 14 48.68 48.72 39.30
C PHE A 14 49.48 48.25 38.05
N LEU A 15 48.75 47.73 37.05
CA LEU A 15 49.06 47.50 35.61
C LEU A 15 49.72 46.17 35.20
N ALA A 16 49.36 45.51 34.09
CA ALA A 16 48.18 45.39 33.21
C ALA A 16 48.57 44.40 32.07
N LYS A 17 47.57 43.86 31.36
CA LYS A 17 47.58 43.05 30.11
C LYS A 17 47.48 41.53 30.32
N LEU A 18 46.64 40.75 29.62
CA LEU A 18 45.52 40.99 28.70
C LEU A 18 44.87 39.60 28.44
N MET A 19 43.52 39.54 28.43
CA MET A 19 42.62 38.72 27.59
C MET A 19 42.70 37.18 27.46
N GLY A 20 41.53 36.57 27.72
CA GLY A 20 40.95 35.39 27.02
C GLY A 20 41.01 34.07 27.80
N ALA A 21 39.96 33.25 27.98
CA ALA A 21 38.51 33.32 27.75
C ALA A 21 37.88 32.11 28.50
N LEU A 22 36.67 32.28 29.04
CA LEU A 22 35.83 31.29 29.74
C LEU A 22 35.57 30.02 28.89
N SER A 23 35.59 28.83 29.51
CA SER A 23 34.89 27.64 28.98
C SER A 23 34.16 26.92 30.11
N CYS A 24 32.85 27.22 30.24
CA CYS A 24 31.88 26.40 30.96
C CYS A 24 31.52 25.19 30.08
N VAL A 25 32.00 24.00 30.44
CA VAL A 25 31.57 22.76 29.79
C VAL A 25 30.21 22.35 30.36
N ALA A 26 29.14 22.81 29.73
CA ALA A 26 27.80 22.24 29.90
C ALA A 26 27.62 21.12 28.87
N LEU A 27 27.67 19.86 29.33
CA LEU A 27 27.31 18.68 28.55
C LEU A 27 25.80 18.66 28.32
N LEU A 28 25.35 19.30 27.23
CA LEU A 28 24.03 19.09 26.65
C LEU A 28 23.98 17.70 26.02
N PHE A 29 23.34 16.75 26.70
CA PHE A 29 22.89 15.50 26.08
C PHE A 29 21.82 15.84 25.04
N LEU A 30 22.25 16.08 23.80
CA LEU A 30 21.39 16.05 22.62
C LEU A 30 20.98 14.60 22.40
N ALA A 31 19.86 14.20 23.01
CA ALA A 31 19.18 12.98 22.64
C ALA A 31 18.77 13.10 21.16
N PRO A 32 19.11 12.15 20.28
CA PRO A 32 18.55 12.15 18.95
C PRO A 32 17.04 11.93 19.10
N VAL A 33 16.25 12.95 18.76
CA VAL A 33 14.84 12.77 18.47
C VAL A 33 14.80 11.97 17.17
N GLY A 34 14.96 10.65 17.29
CA GLY A 34 14.63 9.71 16.24
C GLY A 34 13.12 9.77 16.05
N GLY A 35 12.67 10.71 15.23
CA GLY A 35 11.33 10.67 14.68
C GLY A 35 11.26 9.41 13.83
N ALA A 36 10.70 8.34 14.38
CA ALA A 36 10.16 7.28 13.55
C ALA A 36 9.14 7.96 12.65
N ALA A 37 9.47 8.10 11.36
CA ALA A 37 8.52 8.50 10.35
C ALA A 37 7.38 7.49 10.43
N SER A 38 6.28 7.91 11.06
CA SER A 38 5.01 7.20 11.00
C SER A 38 4.70 7.08 9.52
N GLU A 39 4.70 5.85 9.01
CA GLU A 39 4.24 5.52 7.67
C GLU A 39 2.71 5.75 7.65
N GLU A 40 2.31 7.02 7.65
CA GLU A 40 0.93 7.44 7.66
C GLU A 40 0.36 7.17 6.26
N ILE A 41 -0.61 6.27 6.18
CA ILE A 41 -1.30 5.96 4.94
C ILE A 41 -2.03 7.23 4.49
N VAL A 42 -1.66 7.76 3.33
CA VAL A 42 -2.38 8.86 2.70
C VAL A 42 -3.77 8.36 2.35
N GLN A 43 -4.78 8.95 3.00
CA GLN A 43 -6.18 8.69 2.69
C GLN A 43 -6.57 9.55 1.49
N PHE A 44 -7.42 9.02 0.62
CA PHE A 44 -7.87 9.78 -0.54
C PHE A 44 -9.15 9.21 -1.15
N SER A 45 -9.74 10.01 -2.03
CA SER A 45 -10.76 9.59 -2.97
C SER A 45 -10.30 9.87 -4.40
N ALA A 46 -10.78 9.09 -5.36
CA ALA A 46 -10.49 9.29 -6.77
C ALA A 46 -11.63 8.81 -7.65
N ASP A 47 -11.76 9.40 -8.83
CA ASP A 47 -12.47 8.76 -9.94
C ASP A 47 -11.57 7.68 -10.54
N MET A 48 -12.17 6.59 -11.00
CA MET A 48 -11.46 5.49 -11.64
C MET A 48 -12.09 5.23 -13.01
N ILE A 49 -11.27 5.04 -14.03
CA ILE A 49 -11.72 4.62 -15.35
C ILE A 49 -11.09 3.27 -15.65
N GLN A 50 -11.92 2.27 -15.90
CA GLN A 50 -11.48 0.97 -16.38
C GLN A 50 -11.78 0.84 -17.86
N GLN A 51 -10.82 0.33 -18.61
CA GLN A 51 -10.91 0.13 -20.04
C GLN A 51 -10.71 -1.34 -20.35
N ILE A 52 -11.59 -1.88 -21.17
CA ILE A 52 -11.47 -3.22 -21.76
C ILE A 52 -11.47 -3.00 -23.27
N PRO A 53 -10.53 -3.61 -24.02
CA PRO A 53 -10.51 -3.47 -25.47
C PRO A 53 -11.87 -3.80 -26.09
N ASN A 54 -12.29 -2.98 -27.06
CA ASN A 54 -13.56 -3.12 -27.79
C ASN A 54 -14.82 -2.99 -26.91
N GLN A 55 -14.72 -2.38 -25.72
CA GLN A 55 -15.86 -2.08 -24.87
C GLN A 55 -15.86 -0.61 -24.45
N ALA A 56 -17.04 -0.12 -24.04
CA ALA A 56 -17.14 1.19 -23.41
C ALA A 56 -16.32 1.22 -22.10
N SER A 57 -15.74 2.38 -21.80
CA SER A 57 -15.06 2.56 -20.51
C SER A 57 -16.03 2.41 -19.36
N ILE A 58 -15.62 1.70 -18.32
CA ILE A 58 -16.40 1.47 -17.11
C ILE A 58 -15.98 2.53 -16.09
N PRO A 59 -16.85 3.50 -15.76
CA PRO A 59 -16.56 4.48 -14.73
C PRO A 59 -16.60 3.83 -13.35
N GLY A 60 -15.88 4.42 -12.41
CA GLY A 60 -15.84 3.98 -11.04
C GLY A 60 -15.33 5.05 -10.08
N LYS A 61 -15.35 4.72 -8.80
CA LYS A 61 -14.83 5.54 -7.70
C LYS A 61 -13.98 4.69 -6.78
N LEU A 62 -12.91 5.26 -6.27
CA LEU A 62 -12.03 4.64 -5.29
C LEU A 62 -11.99 5.52 -4.04
N TYR A 63 -12.07 4.90 -2.87
CA TYR A 63 -11.87 5.52 -1.58
C TYR A 63 -10.89 4.67 -0.79
N VAL A 64 -9.85 5.31 -0.26
CA VAL A 64 -8.81 4.66 0.52
C VAL A 64 -8.73 5.32 1.88
N SER A 65 -8.81 4.51 2.93
CA SER A 65 -8.54 4.90 4.31
C SER A 65 -7.58 3.92 4.96
N LYS A 66 -7.21 4.17 6.22
CA LYS A 66 -6.28 3.31 6.97
C LYS A 66 -6.80 1.87 7.05
N GLY A 67 -6.17 0.95 6.31
CA GLY A 67 -6.56 -0.45 6.30
C GLY A 67 -7.83 -0.78 5.54
N LYS A 68 -8.46 0.18 4.83
CA LYS A 68 -9.72 -0.06 4.12
C LYS A 68 -9.73 0.57 2.74
N ILE A 69 -10.30 -0.16 1.79
CA ILE A 69 -10.48 0.29 0.41
C ILE A 69 -11.93 0.04 0.03
N ARG A 70 -12.57 1.04 -0.59
CA ARG A 70 -13.87 0.91 -1.25
C ARG A 70 -13.70 1.22 -2.72
N MET A 71 -14.06 0.28 -3.57
CA MET A 71 -14.09 0.45 -5.01
C MET A 71 -15.53 0.31 -5.50
N GLU A 72 -16.00 1.30 -6.24
CA GLU A 72 -17.29 1.27 -6.93
C GLU A 72 -17.05 1.23 -8.43
N THR A 73 -17.68 0.31 -9.14
CA THR A 73 -17.55 0.17 -10.59
C THR A 73 -18.92 0.04 -11.25
N GLY A 74 -19.01 0.47 -12.51
CA GLY A 74 -20.24 0.41 -13.29
C GLY A 74 -21.26 1.48 -12.87
N ALA A 75 -22.42 1.44 -13.52
CA ALA A 75 -23.50 2.40 -13.30
C ALA A 75 -24.87 1.70 -13.33
N GLY A 76 -25.87 2.34 -12.73
CA GLY A 76 -27.24 1.82 -12.64
C GLY A 76 -27.30 0.41 -12.05
N GLU A 77 -28.01 -0.49 -12.71
CA GLU A 77 -28.18 -1.90 -12.33
C GLU A 77 -26.88 -2.72 -12.31
N GLN A 78 -25.87 -2.29 -13.09
CA GLN A 78 -24.57 -2.96 -13.16
C GLN A 78 -23.57 -2.40 -12.13
N ARG A 79 -23.99 -1.43 -11.30
CA ARG A 79 -23.13 -0.91 -10.25
C ARG A 79 -22.75 -2.04 -9.28
N ARG A 80 -21.45 -2.14 -8.99
CA ARG A 80 -20.87 -3.07 -8.02
C ARG A 80 -20.00 -2.29 -7.06
N ILE A 81 -19.95 -2.76 -5.81
CA ILE A 81 -19.15 -2.13 -4.76
C ILE A 81 -18.35 -3.22 -4.07
N THR A 82 -17.03 -3.07 -4.04
CA THR A 82 -16.12 -3.94 -3.31
C THR A 82 -15.55 -3.15 -2.13
N ILE A 83 -15.65 -3.73 -0.93
CA ILE A 83 -15.07 -3.18 0.29
C ILE A 83 -14.06 -4.18 0.82
N VAL A 84 -12.80 -3.77 0.83
CA VAL A 84 -11.69 -4.49 1.43
C VAL A 84 -11.37 -3.84 2.78
N ASN A 85 -11.32 -4.65 3.83
CA ASN A 85 -10.82 -4.24 5.13
C ASN A 85 -9.70 -5.21 5.52
N PHE A 86 -8.46 -4.73 5.46
CA PHE A 86 -7.28 -5.54 5.74
C PHE A 86 -7.14 -5.89 7.22
N THR A 87 -7.55 -4.99 8.11
CA THR A 87 -7.53 -5.20 9.57
C THR A 87 -8.46 -6.35 9.98
N ASP A 88 -9.69 -6.35 9.47
CA ASP A 88 -10.69 -7.37 9.77
C ASP A 88 -10.62 -8.58 8.82
N ARG A 89 -9.74 -8.55 7.82
CA ARG A 89 -9.62 -9.53 6.72
C ARG A 89 -10.94 -9.78 5.98
N LYS A 90 -11.77 -8.75 5.83
CA LYS A 90 -13.03 -8.82 5.10
C LYS A 90 -12.86 -8.37 3.66
N ASN A 91 -13.47 -9.10 2.74
CA ASN A 91 -13.65 -8.68 1.36
C ASN A 91 -15.13 -8.83 0.99
N LEU A 92 -15.83 -7.70 0.95
CA LEU A 92 -17.28 -7.65 0.77
C LEU A 92 -17.59 -7.19 -0.65
N HIS A 93 -18.44 -7.95 -1.34
CA HIS A 93 -18.95 -7.62 -2.67
C HIS A 93 -20.44 -7.32 -2.54
N LEU A 94 -20.81 -6.08 -2.83
CA LEU A 94 -22.15 -5.54 -2.68
C LEU A 94 -22.80 -5.33 -4.06
N ASN A 95 -24.08 -5.68 -4.15
CA ASN A 95 -24.96 -5.36 -5.25
C ASN A 95 -26.01 -4.34 -4.78
N PRO A 96 -25.87 -3.06 -5.14
CA PRO A 96 -26.80 -2.01 -4.70
C PRO A 96 -28.22 -2.13 -5.21
N SER A 97 -28.44 -2.61 -6.45
CA SER A 97 -29.79 -2.69 -6.99
C SER A 97 -30.63 -3.77 -6.31
N ARG A 98 -29.97 -4.87 -5.91
CA ARG A 98 -30.61 -5.96 -5.15
C ARG A 98 -30.55 -5.78 -3.63
N LYS A 99 -29.80 -4.80 -3.13
CA LYS A 99 -29.48 -4.65 -1.69
C LYS A 99 -28.98 -5.96 -1.10
N GLU A 100 -28.01 -6.57 -1.77
CA GLU A 100 -27.39 -7.82 -1.34
C GLU A 100 -25.89 -7.64 -1.20
N TYR A 101 -25.27 -8.43 -0.33
CA TYR A 101 -23.83 -8.51 -0.24
C TYR A 101 -23.36 -9.94 0.03
N MET A 102 -22.16 -10.26 -0.43
CA MET A 102 -21.47 -11.49 -0.12
C MET A 102 -20.08 -11.19 0.41
N GLU A 103 -19.60 -12.04 1.30
CA GLU A 103 -18.21 -12.01 1.75
C GLU A 103 -17.43 -13.04 0.92
N VAL A 104 -16.51 -12.56 0.09
CA VAL A 104 -15.66 -13.40 -0.72
C VAL A 104 -14.39 -13.68 0.07
N SER A 105 -14.04 -14.96 0.25
CA SER A 105 -12.76 -15.31 0.86
C SER A 105 -11.62 -14.73 0.03
N TRP A 106 -10.66 -14.07 0.69
CA TRP A 106 -9.38 -13.72 0.07
C TRP A 106 -8.76 -14.98 -0.57
N PRO A 107 -8.09 -14.89 -1.73
CA PRO A 107 -7.41 -16.05 -2.29
C PRO A 107 -6.49 -16.62 -1.21
N VAL A 108 -6.70 -17.91 -0.95
CA VAL A 108 -6.16 -18.73 0.14
C VAL A 108 -4.70 -18.40 0.42
N GLN A 109 -4.45 -17.45 1.33
CA GLN A 109 -3.31 -17.62 2.21
C GLN A 109 -3.65 -18.84 3.07
N LYS A 110 -2.72 -19.79 3.16
CA LYS A 110 -2.86 -20.96 4.04
C LYS A 110 -3.36 -20.47 5.41
N ALA A 111 -4.23 -21.24 6.04
CA ALA A 111 -4.87 -20.91 7.32
C ALA A 111 -3.88 -20.46 8.42
N ASP A 112 -2.59 -20.79 8.26
CA ASP A 112 -1.49 -20.48 9.17
C ASP A 112 -0.63 -19.27 8.77
N ALA A 113 -1.00 -18.50 7.74
CA ALA A 113 -0.33 -17.23 7.48
C ALA A 113 -0.61 -16.26 8.64
N PRO A 114 0.41 -15.59 9.22
CA PRO A 114 0.20 -14.58 10.25
C PRO A 114 -0.89 -13.63 9.81
N ARG A 115 -1.83 -13.26 10.71
CA ARG A 115 -2.85 -12.24 10.42
C ARG A 115 -2.13 -11.06 9.79
N SER A 116 -2.33 -10.88 8.49
CA SER A 116 -1.58 -9.93 7.67
C SER A 116 -1.66 -8.56 8.35
N LEU A 117 -0.55 -8.09 8.94
CA LEU A 117 -0.42 -6.74 9.51
C LEU A 117 -0.45 -5.65 8.41
N VAL A 118 -0.64 -6.08 7.17
CA VAL A 118 -0.66 -5.28 5.96
C VAL A 118 -1.86 -4.33 6.00
N SER A 119 -1.61 -3.09 6.38
CA SER A 119 -2.62 -2.01 6.43
C SER A 119 -2.83 -1.31 5.08
N LYS A 120 -2.06 -1.69 4.05
CA LYS A 120 -2.12 -1.15 2.69
C LYS A 120 -1.79 -2.24 1.68
N GLN A 121 -2.29 -2.16 0.45
CA GLN A 121 -1.83 -3.06 -0.60
C GLN A 121 -0.34 -2.80 -0.88
N PRO A 122 0.55 -3.81 -0.82
CA PRO A 122 1.96 -3.60 -1.14
C PRO A 122 2.11 -3.22 -2.61
N LEU A 123 3.10 -2.37 -2.90
CA LEU A 123 3.40 -1.86 -4.25
C LEU A 123 4.70 -2.48 -4.76
N PRO A 124 4.89 -2.63 -6.08
CA PRO A 124 6.16 -3.09 -6.65
C PRO A 124 7.33 -2.32 -6.08
N GLY A 125 8.39 -3.00 -5.64
CA GLY A 125 9.53 -2.39 -4.94
C GLY A 125 9.45 -2.43 -3.42
N ASP A 126 8.26 -2.63 -2.84
CA ASP A 126 8.11 -2.85 -1.40
C ASP A 126 8.64 -4.23 -1.02
N SER A 127 9.22 -4.36 0.18
CA SER A 127 9.85 -5.61 0.64
C SER A 127 8.87 -6.78 0.81
N ASP A 128 7.60 -6.49 1.05
CA ASP A 128 6.50 -7.44 1.20
C ASP A 128 5.70 -7.63 -0.11
N HIS A 129 6.05 -6.91 -1.18
CA HIS A 129 5.47 -7.13 -2.49
C HIS A 129 6.04 -8.40 -3.15
N PRO A 130 5.24 -9.18 -3.90
CA PRO A 130 5.73 -10.35 -4.63
C PRO A 130 6.92 -10.09 -5.56
N CYS A 131 7.16 -8.85 -6.00
CA CYS A 131 8.35 -8.49 -6.78
C CYS A 131 9.67 -8.61 -6.00
N ALA A 132 9.65 -8.54 -4.67
CA ALA A 132 10.84 -8.63 -3.84
C ALA A 132 11.31 -10.08 -3.60
N SER A 133 10.41 -11.07 -3.73
CA SER A 133 10.68 -12.45 -3.27
C SER A 133 10.18 -13.57 -4.19
N SER A 134 9.30 -13.30 -5.16
CA SER A 134 8.74 -14.34 -6.01
C SER A 134 9.63 -14.66 -7.21
N GLN A 135 10.17 -15.88 -7.24
CA GLN A 135 10.86 -16.40 -8.43
C GLN A 135 9.95 -16.54 -9.66
N ARG A 136 8.62 -16.43 -9.49
CA ARG A 136 7.64 -16.54 -10.58
C ARG A 136 7.32 -15.19 -11.24
N LEU A 137 7.82 -14.09 -10.69
CA LEU A 137 7.62 -12.74 -11.23
C LEU A 137 8.97 -12.17 -11.65
N GLN A 138 9.02 -11.58 -12.83
CA GLN A 138 10.13 -10.71 -13.23
C GLN A 138 9.64 -9.27 -13.13
N CYS A 139 10.24 -8.50 -12.25
CA CYS A 139 9.86 -7.10 -12.04
C CYS A 139 11.02 -6.18 -12.41
N LYS A 140 10.71 -5.08 -13.10
CA LYS A 140 11.69 -4.10 -13.53
C LYS A 140 11.12 -2.69 -13.44
N VAL A 141 11.90 -1.74 -12.94
CA VAL A 141 11.61 -0.31 -13.12
C VAL A 141 11.91 0.05 -14.57
N LEU A 142 10.89 0.52 -15.30
CA LEU A 142 11.04 1.04 -16.65
C LEU A 142 11.46 2.51 -16.63
N HIS A 143 10.91 3.30 -15.70
CA HIS A 143 11.21 4.72 -15.55
C HIS A 143 10.93 5.15 -14.10
N SER A 144 11.78 6.00 -13.52
CA SER A 144 11.70 6.36 -12.09
C SER A 144 10.97 7.68 -11.79
N ASN A 145 10.68 8.50 -12.80
CA ASN A 145 10.04 9.80 -12.63
C ASN A 145 9.17 10.17 -13.84
N GLU A 146 8.10 9.43 -14.06
CA GLU A 146 7.12 9.67 -15.12
C GLU A 146 5.93 10.41 -14.51
N LYS A 147 5.40 11.44 -15.17
CA LYS A 147 4.24 12.16 -14.66
C LYS A 147 2.95 11.54 -15.16
N ILE A 148 2.02 11.29 -14.24
CA ILE A 148 0.61 11.00 -14.54
C ILE A 148 -0.22 12.13 -13.93
N GLY A 149 -0.72 13.03 -14.78
CA GLY A 149 -1.29 14.28 -14.32
C GLY A 149 -0.23 15.17 -13.66
N ASP A 150 -0.50 15.61 -12.44
CA ASP A 150 0.39 16.40 -11.59
C ASP A 150 1.29 15.54 -10.69
N ARG A 151 1.13 14.22 -10.69
CA ARG A 151 1.77 13.29 -9.75
C ARG A 151 3.02 12.64 -10.34
N ASN A 152 4.07 12.51 -9.53
CA ASN A 152 5.31 11.82 -9.90
C ASN A 152 5.12 10.32 -9.67
N THR A 153 5.53 9.50 -10.63
CA THR A 153 5.36 8.05 -10.57
C THR A 153 6.60 7.29 -10.99
N GLU A 154 6.77 6.12 -10.39
CA GLU A 154 7.66 5.07 -10.89
C GLU A 154 6.86 4.14 -11.80
N LYS A 155 7.33 3.95 -13.03
CA LYS A 155 6.76 3.00 -13.95
C LYS A 155 7.45 1.65 -13.80
N TRP A 156 6.69 0.63 -13.47
CA TRP A 156 7.14 -0.73 -13.28
C TRP A 156 6.55 -1.65 -14.34
N GLU A 157 7.35 -2.61 -14.78
CA GLU A 157 6.92 -3.78 -15.54
C GLU A 157 6.96 -5.01 -14.64
N ILE A 158 5.89 -5.80 -14.68
CA ILE A 158 5.74 -7.04 -13.93
C ILE A 158 5.33 -8.13 -14.91
N VAL A 159 6.20 -9.12 -15.11
CA VAL A 159 5.97 -10.26 -15.99
C VAL A 159 5.75 -11.52 -15.17
N ARG A 160 4.72 -12.28 -15.52
CA ARG A 160 4.42 -13.60 -14.97
C ARG A 160 4.21 -14.58 -16.11
N VAL A 161 5.02 -15.63 -16.16
CA VAL A 161 4.76 -16.78 -17.03
C VAL A 161 3.78 -17.71 -16.32
N MET A 162 2.63 -17.93 -16.95
CA MET A 162 1.60 -18.84 -16.47
C MET A 162 1.81 -20.19 -17.16
N PRO A 163 2.19 -21.24 -16.40
CA PRO A 163 2.30 -22.58 -16.97
C PRO A 163 0.91 -23.02 -17.43
N ALA A 164 0.86 -23.68 -18.57
CA ALA A 164 -0.37 -24.26 -19.09
C ALA A 164 -0.23 -25.78 -19.06
N ASN A 165 -1.22 -26.47 -18.48
CA ASN A 165 -1.21 -27.93 -18.39
C ASN A 165 -1.43 -28.50 -19.80
N ASN A 166 -0.35 -28.96 -20.44
CA ASN A 166 -0.32 -29.52 -21.82
C ASN A 166 -0.68 -28.52 -22.93
N GLN A 167 -0.51 -27.21 -22.69
CA GLN A 167 -0.69 -26.14 -23.68
C GLN A 167 0.54 -25.20 -23.66
N THR A 168 0.61 -24.28 -24.62
CA THR A 168 1.62 -23.22 -24.63
C THR A 168 1.46 -22.33 -23.39
N SER A 169 2.55 -22.12 -22.65
CA SER A 169 2.58 -21.17 -21.53
C SER A 169 2.14 -19.79 -22.00
N ARG A 170 1.33 -19.10 -21.19
CA ARG A 170 0.94 -17.71 -21.48
C ARG A 170 1.75 -16.74 -20.66
N THR A 171 2.10 -15.62 -21.24
CA THR A 171 2.83 -14.55 -20.55
C THR A 171 1.86 -13.43 -20.20
N MET A 172 1.68 -13.18 -18.90
CA MET A 172 1.02 -11.99 -18.41
C MET A 172 2.07 -10.92 -18.14
N ARG A 173 1.84 -9.72 -18.65
CA ARG A 173 2.69 -8.56 -18.39
C ARG A 173 1.81 -7.40 -17.95
N SER A 174 2.04 -6.87 -16.75
CA SER A 174 1.43 -5.64 -16.26
C SER A 174 2.45 -4.49 -16.30
N VAL A 175 2.04 -3.32 -16.78
CA VAL A 175 2.73 -2.06 -16.53
C VAL A 175 1.94 -1.30 -15.48
N VAL A 176 2.60 -0.83 -14.44
CA VAL A 176 1.97 -0.07 -13.37
C VAL A 176 2.73 1.21 -13.08
N TRP A 177 2.00 2.27 -12.78
CA TRP A 177 2.55 3.57 -12.41
C TRP A 177 2.29 3.77 -10.93
N VAL A 178 3.35 3.72 -10.15
CA VAL A 178 3.32 3.76 -8.69
C VAL A 178 3.61 5.17 -8.24
N ASP A 179 2.66 5.78 -7.53
CA ASP A 179 2.89 7.01 -6.78
C ASP A 179 3.25 6.64 -5.34
N ARG A 180 4.49 6.93 -4.96
CA ARG A 180 5.03 6.65 -3.61
C ARG A 180 4.52 7.61 -2.56
N GLU A 181 4.27 8.86 -2.91
CA GLU A 181 3.75 9.87 -1.99
C GLU A 181 2.29 9.54 -1.64
N LEU A 182 1.50 9.14 -2.64
CA LEU A 182 0.13 8.66 -2.44
C LEU A 182 0.09 7.27 -1.79
N GLY A 183 1.13 6.46 -2.00
CA GLY A 183 1.15 5.05 -1.61
C GLY A 183 0.17 4.19 -2.42
N ALA A 184 0.01 4.48 -3.71
CA ALA A 184 -0.95 3.77 -4.57
C ALA A 184 -0.45 3.56 -6.01
N ASN A 185 -0.99 2.53 -6.66
CA ASN A 185 -0.92 2.41 -8.10
C ASN A 185 -1.98 3.34 -8.73
N VAL A 186 -1.53 4.33 -9.52
CA VAL A 186 -2.42 5.32 -10.16
C VAL A 186 -2.81 4.94 -11.58
N ARG A 187 -2.10 4.01 -12.22
CA ARG A 187 -2.44 3.48 -13.55
C ARG A 187 -1.93 2.05 -13.73
N GLU A 188 -2.72 1.18 -14.33
CA GLU A 188 -2.30 -0.15 -14.75
C GLU A 188 -2.67 -0.38 -16.22
N GLU A 189 -1.79 -1.06 -16.95
CA GLU A 189 -2.10 -1.70 -18.23
C GLU A 189 -1.72 -3.18 -18.16
N ARG A 190 -2.65 -4.07 -18.48
CA ARG A 190 -2.46 -5.52 -18.43
C ARG A 190 -2.48 -6.13 -19.81
N PHE A 191 -1.46 -6.93 -20.09
CA PHE A 191 -1.27 -7.60 -21.37
C PHE A 191 -1.19 -9.10 -21.16
N ILE A 192 -1.76 -9.86 -22.09
CA ILE A 192 -1.63 -11.32 -22.17
C ILE A 192 -1.11 -11.64 -23.56
N ASP A 193 0.04 -12.30 -23.63
CA ASP A 193 0.72 -12.68 -24.88
C ASP A 193 0.90 -11.48 -25.84
N GLY A 194 1.21 -10.31 -25.27
CA GLY A 194 1.43 -9.05 -25.99
C GLY A 194 0.17 -8.25 -26.29
N GLU A 195 -1.02 -8.84 -26.14
CA GLU A 195 -2.28 -8.14 -26.39
C GLU A 195 -2.77 -7.43 -25.12
N LEU A 196 -3.12 -6.13 -25.23
CA LEU A 196 -3.78 -5.40 -24.14
C LEU A 196 -5.10 -6.09 -23.81
N LYS A 197 -5.33 -6.41 -22.53
CA LYS A 197 -6.56 -7.02 -22.03
C LYS A 197 -7.35 -6.10 -21.10
N GLY A 198 -6.70 -5.09 -20.55
CA GLY A 198 -7.38 -4.04 -19.82
C GLY A 198 -6.43 -2.98 -19.33
N ALA A 199 -6.98 -1.82 -19.01
CA ALA A 199 -6.28 -0.74 -18.36
C ALA A 199 -7.16 -0.11 -17.28
N SER A 200 -6.54 0.50 -16.28
CA SER A 200 -7.23 1.31 -15.28
C SER A 200 -6.42 2.54 -14.94
N GLU A 201 -7.07 3.67 -14.71
CA GLU A 201 -6.42 4.92 -14.31
C GLU A 201 -7.24 5.63 -13.23
N LEU A 202 -6.56 6.15 -12.21
CA LEU A 202 -7.11 7.03 -11.21
C LEU A 202 -7.03 8.48 -11.69
N ARG A 203 -8.11 9.23 -11.49
CA ARG A 203 -8.25 10.64 -11.88
C ARG A 203 -8.88 11.43 -10.75
N ALA A 204 -8.70 12.75 -10.79
CA ALA A 204 -9.27 13.67 -9.81
C ALA A 204 -9.00 13.20 -8.36
N ILE A 205 -7.78 12.76 -8.09
CA ILE A 205 -7.34 12.27 -6.79
C ILE A 205 -7.42 13.43 -5.78
N LYS A 206 -8.09 13.20 -4.66
CA LYS A 206 -8.28 14.15 -3.57
C LYS A 206 -7.84 13.50 -2.28
N GLU A 207 -6.68 13.91 -1.79
CA GLU A 207 -6.14 13.50 -0.50
C GLU A 207 -6.99 14.07 0.64
N GLY A 208 -7.15 13.29 1.70
CA GLY A 208 -7.98 13.64 2.84
C GLY A 208 -8.68 12.45 3.47
N THR A 209 -9.10 12.63 4.71
CA THR A 209 -9.78 11.60 5.50
C THR A 209 -11.08 11.16 4.84
N GLN A 210 -11.35 9.85 4.84
CA GLN A 210 -12.57 9.29 4.29
C GLN A 210 -13.58 8.94 5.40
N PRO A 211 -14.88 9.23 5.23
CA PRO A 211 -15.91 8.86 6.21
C PRO A 211 -15.95 7.34 6.46
N GLU A 212 -15.96 6.95 7.73
CA GLU A 212 -16.01 5.54 8.15
C GLU A 212 -17.24 4.79 7.59
N SER A 213 -18.36 5.48 7.41
CA SER A 213 -19.59 4.92 6.84
C SER A 213 -19.42 4.41 5.40
N LEU A 214 -18.44 4.90 4.64
CA LEU A 214 -18.15 4.41 3.29
C LEU A 214 -17.69 2.94 3.32
N PHE A 215 -17.07 2.49 4.40
CA PHE A 215 -16.48 1.15 4.49
C PHE A 215 -17.37 0.14 5.21
N GLN A 216 -18.66 0.47 5.37
CA GLN A 216 -19.66 -0.38 6.01
C GLN A 216 -20.70 -0.87 5.01
N VAL A 217 -21.34 -2.00 5.32
CA VAL A 217 -22.51 -2.46 4.58
C VAL A 217 -23.69 -1.53 4.90
N PRO A 218 -24.35 -0.92 3.90
CA PRO A 218 -25.48 -0.02 4.17
C PRO A 218 -26.67 -0.76 4.80
N ALA A 219 -27.50 -0.01 5.52
CA ALA A 219 -28.72 -0.56 6.11
C ALA A 219 -29.66 -1.16 5.05
N GLY A 220 -30.31 -2.28 5.41
CA GLY A 220 -31.25 -2.99 4.54
C GLY A 220 -30.61 -3.93 3.51
N TYR A 221 -29.29 -4.09 3.53
CA TYR A 221 -28.62 -5.11 2.73
C TYR A 221 -28.74 -6.49 3.36
N GLN A 222 -28.99 -7.50 2.54
CA GLN A 222 -29.06 -8.90 2.96
C GLN A 222 -27.78 -9.65 2.57
N ARG A 223 -27.27 -10.48 3.50
CA ARG A 223 -26.12 -11.34 3.20
C ARG A 223 -26.57 -12.52 2.35
N ILE A 224 -25.87 -12.78 1.26
CA ILE A 224 -26.01 -14.02 0.48
C ILE A 224 -24.77 -14.88 0.67
N GLN A 225 -24.96 -16.19 0.79
CA GLN A 225 -23.86 -17.15 0.85
C GLN A 225 -23.32 -17.38 -0.56
N LEU A 226 -22.00 -17.44 -0.75
CA LEU A 226 -21.48 -17.95 -2.03
C LEU A 226 -21.98 -19.38 -2.21
N PRO A 227 -22.48 -19.75 -3.40
CA PRO A 227 -22.62 -21.15 -3.76
C PRO A 227 -21.25 -21.81 -3.59
N LEU A 228 -21.17 -22.84 -2.75
CA LEU A 228 -20.00 -23.71 -2.72
C LEU A 228 -19.87 -24.29 -4.13
N HIS A 229 -18.93 -23.79 -4.92
CA HIS A 229 -18.46 -24.55 -6.08
C HIS A 229 -17.88 -25.83 -5.50
N SER A 230 -18.60 -26.94 -5.66
CA SER A 230 -18.07 -28.27 -5.42
C SER A 230 -16.83 -28.42 -6.30
N SER A 231 -15.66 -28.23 -5.71
CA SER A 231 -14.41 -28.72 -6.28
C SER A 231 -14.48 -30.25 -6.20
N GLY A 232 -15.22 -30.85 -7.14
CA GLY A 232 -15.30 -32.30 -7.32
C GLY A 232 -13.98 -32.80 -7.87
N GLY A 233 -13.02 -33.01 -6.96
CA GLY A 233 -11.78 -33.72 -7.23
C GLY A 233 -11.86 -35.14 -6.69
N ALA A 234 -11.68 -36.09 -7.63
CA ALA A 234 -11.13 -37.43 -7.47
C ALA A 234 -11.87 -38.48 -6.63
N GLY A 235 -12.25 -39.55 -7.32
CA GLY A 235 -12.48 -40.88 -6.76
C GLY A 235 -12.13 -41.92 -7.82
N ASP A 236 -10.89 -42.39 -7.77
CA ASP A 236 -10.38 -43.55 -8.50
C ASP A 236 -11.29 -44.77 -8.32
N SER A 237 -11.44 -45.54 -9.40
CA SER A 237 -11.64 -46.99 -9.29
C SER A 237 -10.93 -47.68 -10.45
N VAL A 238 -9.68 -48.03 -10.19
CA VAL A 238 -8.91 -49.06 -10.87
C VAL A 238 -9.47 -50.44 -10.49
N GLY A 239 -9.64 -51.32 -11.48
CA GLY A 239 -9.36 -52.75 -11.35
C GLY A 239 -10.54 -53.72 -11.39
N GLY A 240 -10.48 -54.71 -12.30
CA GLY A 240 -10.95 -56.08 -12.05
C GLY A 240 -11.79 -56.75 -13.14
N GLU A 241 -11.13 -57.54 -13.99
CA GLU A 241 -11.54 -58.86 -14.51
C GLU A 241 -13.02 -59.15 -14.88
N LYS A 242 -13.32 -59.31 -16.17
CA LYS A 242 -13.25 -60.59 -16.91
C LYS A 242 -13.46 -60.37 -18.41
#